data_AF-M1FBG3-F1
#
_entry.id   AF-M1FBG3-F1
#
_cell.length_a   1.000
_cell.length_b   1.000
_cell.length_c   1.000
_cell.angle_alpha   90.00
_cell.angle_beta   90.00
_cell.angle_gamma   90.00
#
_symmetry.space_group_name_H-M   'P 1'
#
loop_
_entity.id
_entity.type
_entity.pdbx_description
1 polymer ?
#
loop_
_entity_poly.entity_id
_entity_poly.type
_entity_poly.pdbx_seq_one_letter_code
_entity_poly.pdbx_strand_id
1 'polypeptide(L)'
;GRSAAGCDLRTLLLQSNKISSIDEDSFVSLGKLELLDLSNNSLAHLSPGWFEPLFSLQHLHIHGNCYSDLGESSPFSSLRNLSSLHLGNPRFSTIRQGNFEGISLLNQLWIEGSNLSLYEPGSLKSIKKINHMIISIRRVDLFSEIVRDLLHSAIWLEIREIAFNIPEEIQLLRVISLSFAKKISFKQVLFTDATVPGIVSILENMPKLVEVEMKDCRLLGTGRWDLKVHANQSQSLTVLTIEKLSIEEFYLFVS
;
A
#
# COMPACT_ATOMS: atom_id res chain seq x y z
N GLY A 1 17.99 -38.39 13.81
CA GLY A 1 17.22 -37.39 14.56
C GLY A 1 18.16 -36.53 15.36
N ARG A 2 18.33 -35.28 14.97
CA ARG A 2 18.94 -34.24 15.82
C ARG A 2 17.82 -33.28 16.16
N SER A 3 17.36 -33.27 17.40
CA SER A 3 16.59 -32.15 17.91
C SER A 3 17.56 -30.96 17.96
N ALA A 4 17.57 -30.14 16.91
CA ALA A 4 18.11 -28.80 17.05
C ALA A 4 17.26 -28.13 18.12
N ALA A 5 17.87 -27.81 19.26
CA ALA A 5 17.25 -26.90 20.21
C ALA A 5 16.94 -25.62 19.42
N GLY A 6 15.66 -25.39 19.11
CA GLY A 6 15.24 -24.25 18.31
C GLY A 6 15.67 -22.97 18.98
N CYS A 7 16.21 -22.03 18.21
CA CYS A 7 16.60 -20.74 18.74
C CYS A 7 15.35 -20.01 19.28
N ASP A 8 15.40 -19.52 20.51
CA ASP A 8 14.28 -18.81 21.16
C ASP A 8 14.18 -17.33 20.75
N LEU A 9 14.93 -16.92 19.72
CA LEU A 9 14.93 -15.56 19.22
C LEU A 9 13.55 -15.16 18.69
N ARG A 10 12.99 -14.06 19.22
CA ARG A 10 11.69 -13.49 18.80
C ARG A 10 11.83 -12.31 17.84
N THR A 11 12.94 -11.60 17.92
CA THR A 11 13.15 -10.36 17.18
C THR A 11 14.55 -10.33 16.61
N LEU A 12 14.65 -10.12 15.30
CA LEU A 12 15.92 -9.98 14.58
C LEU A 12 15.89 -8.68 13.78
N LEU A 13 16.73 -7.74 14.19
CA LEU A 13 16.84 -6.40 13.61
C LEU A 13 18.16 -6.29 12.84
N LEU A 14 18.06 -6.26 11.51
CA LEU A 14 19.19 -6.19 10.59
C LEU A 14 19.06 -5.00 9.63
N GLN A 15 18.19 -4.05 9.94
CA GLN A 15 17.93 -2.89 9.09
C GLN A 15 19.14 -1.97 8.95
N SER A 16 19.22 -1.27 7.81
CA SER A 16 20.26 -0.26 7.54
C SER A 16 21.69 -0.80 7.59
N ASN A 17 21.88 -2.03 7.12
CA ASN A 17 23.19 -2.64 6.92
C ASN A 17 23.54 -2.68 5.40
N LYS A 18 24.56 -3.46 5.05
CA LYS A 18 25.01 -3.68 3.66
C LYS A 18 24.81 -5.13 3.22
N ILE A 19 23.76 -5.78 3.72
CA ILE A 19 23.50 -7.19 3.41
C ILE A 19 23.08 -7.28 1.94
N SER A 20 23.92 -7.91 1.13
CA SER A 20 23.66 -8.15 -0.30
C SER A 20 23.20 -9.58 -0.61
N SER A 21 23.40 -10.50 0.34
CA SER A 21 23.06 -11.92 0.22
C SER A 21 22.74 -12.52 1.58
N ILE A 22 21.86 -13.52 1.59
CA ILE A 22 21.50 -14.34 2.75
C ILE A 22 21.61 -15.79 2.27
N ASP A 23 22.35 -16.63 3.00
CA ASP A 23 22.42 -18.07 2.69
C ASP A 23 21.08 -18.74 3.01
N GLU A 24 20.64 -19.71 2.20
CA GLU A 24 19.32 -20.35 2.31
C GLU A 24 19.02 -20.93 3.71
N ASP A 25 20.05 -21.43 4.40
CA ASP A 25 19.91 -22.03 5.73
C ASP A 25 20.04 -21.03 6.89
N SER A 26 20.26 -19.73 6.61
CA SER A 26 20.53 -18.70 7.63
C SER A 26 19.45 -18.61 8.70
N PHE A 27 18.21 -18.90 8.33
CA PHE A 27 17.03 -18.75 9.20
C PHE A 27 16.40 -20.09 9.63
N VAL A 28 17.01 -21.24 9.30
CA VAL A 28 16.41 -22.58 9.50
C VAL A 28 16.07 -22.89 10.97
N SER A 29 16.80 -22.30 11.92
CA SER A 29 16.60 -22.51 13.36
C SER A 29 15.71 -21.45 14.03
N LEU A 30 15.19 -20.48 13.26
CA LEU A 30 14.47 -19.30 13.76
C LEU A 30 12.94 -19.44 13.68
N GLY A 31 12.39 -20.66 13.79
CA GLY A 31 10.95 -20.88 13.69
C GLY A 31 10.09 -20.18 14.76
N LYS A 32 10.73 -19.65 15.81
CA LYS A 32 10.13 -18.86 16.90
C LYS A 32 10.16 -17.35 16.65
N LEU A 33 10.77 -16.89 15.56
CA LEU A 33 10.90 -15.47 15.24
C LEU A 33 9.54 -14.87 14.92
N GLU A 34 9.25 -13.72 15.52
CA GLU A 34 7.99 -12.98 15.38
C GLU A 34 8.20 -11.68 14.58
N LEU A 35 9.40 -11.09 14.63
CA LEU A 35 9.76 -9.89 13.87
C LEU A 35 11.12 -10.09 13.18
N LEU A 36 11.12 -9.88 11.87
CA LEU A 36 12.34 -9.80 11.05
C LEU A 36 12.37 -8.46 10.30
N ASP A 37 13.39 -7.66 10.58
CA ASP A 37 13.65 -6.41 9.86
C ASP A 37 14.92 -6.52 9.02
N LEU A 38 14.74 -6.61 7.71
CA LEU A 38 15.79 -6.61 6.68
C LEU A 38 15.77 -5.30 5.87
N SER A 39 15.05 -4.28 6.32
CA SER A 39 14.86 -3.05 5.56
C SER A 39 16.16 -2.28 5.33
N ASN A 40 16.22 -1.49 4.26
CA ASN A 40 17.36 -0.64 3.93
C ASN A 40 18.69 -1.40 3.86
N ASN A 41 18.70 -2.53 3.15
CA ASN A 41 19.90 -3.32 2.82
C ASN A 41 20.14 -3.29 1.30
N SER A 42 20.89 -4.25 0.75
CA SER A 42 21.25 -4.33 -0.67
C SER A 42 20.80 -5.64 -1.31
N LEU A 43 19.72 -6.26 -0.81
CA LEU A 43 19.17 -7.51 -1.35
C LEU A 43 18.64 -7.26 -2.77
N ALA A 44 19.24 -7.94 -3.74
CA ALA A 44 18.89 -7.81 -5.17
C ALA A 44 17.71 -8.72 -5.59
N HIS A 45 17.37 -9.71 -4.77
CA HIS A 45 16.26 -10.63 -4.95
C HIS A 45 15.74 -11.07 -3.59
N LEU A 46 14.60 -11.76 -3.58
CA LEU A 46 14.03 -12.42 -2.40
C LEU A 46 13.97 -13.92 -2.69
N SER A 47 14.59 -14.75 -1.85
CA SER A 47 14.40 -16.19 -1.93
C SER A 47 13.24 -16.62 -1.02
N PRO A 48 12.25 -17.38 -1.52
CA PRO A 48 11.23 -17.98 -0.68
C PRO A 48 11.80 -18.87 0.43
N GLY A 49 12.95 -19.51 0.18
CA GLY A 49 13.62 -20.40 1.15
C GLY A 49 14.05 -19.70 2.43
N TRP A 50 14.37 -18.41 2.38
CA TRP A 50 14.70 -17.61 3.56
C TRP A 50 13.53 -17.57 4.56
N PHE A 51 12.30 -17.48 4.06
CA PHE A 51 11.12 -17.26 4.89
C PHE A 51 10.38 -18.55 5.21
N GLU A 52 10.66 -19.65 4.50
CA GLU A 52 10.03 -20.97 4.73
C GLU A 52 10.05 -21.41 6.20
N PRO A 53 11.18 -21.32 6.93
CA PRO A 53 11.25 -21.77 8.32
C PRO A 53 10.53 -20.88 9.32
N LEU A 54 10.13 -19.65 8.94
CA LEU A 54 9.67 -18.59 9.83
C LEU A 54 8.15 -18.63 10.08
N PHE A 55 7.60 -19.79 10.44
CA PHE A 55 6.15 -19.98 10.60
C PHE A 55 5.50 -19.16 11.73
N SER A 56 6.27 -18.66 12.69
CA SER A 56 5.77 -17.78 13.77
C SER A 56 5.83 -16.29 13.43
N LEU A 57 6.33 -15.92 12.25
CA LEU A 57 6.58 -14.52 11.90
C LEU A 57 5.29 -13.72 11.79
N GLN A 58 5.27 -12.56 12.44
CA GLN A 58 4.13 -11.63 12.48
C GLN A 58 4.46 -10.32 11.77
N HIS A 59 5.71 -9.89 11.81
CA HIS A 59 6.17 -8.63 11.23
C HIS A 59 7.38 -8.87 10.32
N LEU A 60 7.24 -8.48 9.05
CA LEU A 60 8.32 -8.57 8.06
C LEU A 60 8.53 -7.22 7.38
N HIS A 61 9.74 -6.67 7.51
CA HIS A 61 10.15 -5.47 6.79
C HIS A 61 11.28 -5.81 5.82
N ILE A 62 11.02 -5.62 4.53
CA ILE A 62 11.98 -5.85 3.43
C ILE A 62 12.13 -4.63 2.53
N HIS A 63 11.46 -3.52 2.85
CA HIS A 63 11.50 -2.30 2.05
C HIS A 63 12.91 -1.68 1.99
N GLY A 64 13.16 -0.83 1.00
CA GLY A 64 14.45 -0.13 0.87
C GLY A 64 15.64 -0.99 0.44
N ASN A 65 15.38 -2.19 -0.09
CA ASN A 65 16.37 -3.05 -0.74
C ASN A 65 16.52 -2.72 -2.24
N CYS A 66 17.02 -3.65 -3.06
CA CYS A 66 17.32 -3.41 -4.48
C CYS A 66 16.64 -4.40 -5.45
N TYR A 67 15.70 -5.21 -4.96
CA TYR A 67 14.94 -6.16 -5.77
C TYR A 67 13.94 -5.44 -6.67
N SER A 68 13.77 -5.93 -7.90
CA SER A 68 12.82 -5.36 -8.88
C SER A 68 11.41 -5.90 -8.74
N ASP A 69 11.27 -7.11 -8.20
CA ASP A 69 10.00 -7.81 -7.99
C ASP A 69 10.09 -8.78 -6.80
N LEU A 70 9.00 -9.52 -6.54
CA LEU A 70 8.94 -10.51 -5.45
C LEU A 70 9.28 -11.94 -5.91
N GLY A 71 9.77 -12.12 -7.14
CA GLY A 71 9.97 -13.43 -7.78
C GLY A 71 8.75 -13.95 -8.53
N GLU A 72 8.88 -15.17 -9.07
CA GLU A 72 7.83 -15.89 -9.82
C GLU A 72 6.80 -16.58 -8.91
N SER A 73 7.14 -16.81 -7.63
CA SER A 73 6.27 -17.43 -6.62
C SER A 73 6.24 -16.57 -5.36
N SER A 74 5.27 -16.81 -4.45
CA SER A 74 5.22 -16.05 -3.21
C SER A 74 6.41 -16.37 -2.29
N PRO A 75 7.23 -15.37 -1.91
CA PRO A 75 8.21 -15.54 -0.85
C PRO A 75 7.56 -15.65 0.54
N PHE A 76 6.25 -15.45 0.65
CA PHE A 76 5.52 -15.38 1.91
C PHE A 76 4.60 -16.57 2.16
N SER A 77 4.62 -17.58 1.29
CA SER A 77 3.65 -18.69 1.29
C SER A 77 3.60 -19.49 2.61
N SER A 78 4.72 -19.57 3.34
CA SER A 78 4.84 -20.23 4.63
C SER A 78 4.41 -19.36 5.84
N LEU A 79 4.29 -18.05 5.65
CA LEU A 79 4.14 -17.05 6.73
C LEU A 79 2.68 -16.91 7.19
N ARG A 80 2.12 -18.01 7.72
CA ARG A 80 0.69 -18.11 8.08
C ARG A 80 0.23 -17.15 9.19
N ASN A 81 1.16 -16.65 10.00
CA ASN A 81 0.90 -15.74 11.11
C ASN A 81 1.24 -14.27 10.78
N LEU A 82 1.60 -13.98 9.52
CA LEU A 82 2.01 -12.64 9.12
C LEU A 82 0.85 -11.65 9.32
N SER A 83 1.14 -10.57 10.04
CA SER A 83 0.18 -9.52 10.39
C SER A 83 0.58 -8.17 9.78
N SER A 84 1.88 -7.92 9.65
CA SER A 84 2.44 -6.69 9.09
C SER A 84 3.50 -7.01 8.04
N LEU A 85 3.31 -6.48 6.83
CA LEU A 85 4.26 -6.64 5.73
C LEU A 85 4.61 -5.28 5.12
N HIS A 86 5.89 -4.91 5.17
CA HIS A 86 6.41 -3.70 4.54
C HIS A 86 7.39 -4.07 3.43
N LEU A 87 7.05 -3.70 2.20
CA LEU A 87 7.82 -4.03 1.01
C LEU A 87 7.90 -2.86 0.04
N GLY A 88 8.77 -3.00 -0.94
CA GLY A 88 8.94 -2.04 -2.02
C GLY A 88 10.22 -1.22 -1.84
N ASN A 89 10.68 -0.62 -2.93
CA ASN A 89 11.93 0.13 -2.97
C ASN A 89 11.99 0.92 -4.30
N PRO A 90 12.98 1.81 -4.49
CA PRO A 90 13.10 2.59 -5.73
C PRO A 90 13.31 1.78 -7.02
N ARG A 91 13.59 0.48 -6.96
CA ARG A 91 13.70 -0.42 -8.12
C ARG A 91 12.51 -1.35 -8.27
N PHE A 92 11.58 -1.35 -7.32
CA PHE A 92 10.40 -2.21 -7.32
C PHE A 92 9.43 -1.78 -8.42
N SER A 93 9.37 -2.55 -9.49
CA SER A 93 8.67 -2.20 -10.73
C SER A 93 7.51 -3.13 -11.07
N THR A 94 7.46 -4.32 -10.47
CA THR A 94 6.54 -5.38 -10.88
C THR A 94 5.90 -6.09 -9.70
N ILE A 95 4.57 -6.26 -9.78
CA ILE A 95 3.79 -7.18 -8.95
C ILE A 95 3.08 -8.17 -9.88
N ARG A 96 3.27 -9.47 -9.64
CA ARG A 96 2.69 -10.57 -10.41
C ARG A 96 1.66 -11.36 -9.61
N GLN A 97 0.79 -12.07 -10.32
CA GLN A 97 -0.08 -13.06 -9.71
C GLN A 97 0.76 -14.09 -8.95
N GLY A 98 0.23 -14.59 -7.84
CA GLY A 98 0.94 -15.54 -7.00
C GLY A 98 1.92 -14.91 -6.00
N ASN A 99 2.38 -13.66 -6.18
CA ASN A 99 3.36 -13.03 -5.27
C ASN A 99 2.88 -12.94 -3.81
N PHE A 100 1.56 -12.84 -3.59
CA PHE A 100 0.95 -12.74 -2.25
C PHE A 100 0.17 -14.01 -1.85
N GLU A 101 0.40 -15.15 -2.52
CA GLU A 101 -0.20 -16.41 -2.09
C GLU A 101 0.24 -16.82 -0.67
N GLY A 102 -0.65 -17.51 0.05
CA GLY A 102 -0.45 -17.86 1.45
C GLY A 102 -0.80 -16.74 2.45
N ILE A 103 -0.85 -15.48 2.02
CA ILE A 103 -1.32 -14.37 2.85
C ILE A 103 -2.83 -14.17 2.64
N SER A 104 -3.61 -14.35 3.70
CA SER A 104 -5.07 -14.16 3.66
C SER A 104 -5.57 -12.99 4.52
N LEU A 105 -4.81 -12.60 5.54
CA LEU A 105 -5.18 -11.57 6.50
C LEU A 105 -3.92 -10.76 6.82
N LEU A 106 -4.03 -9.43 6.78
CA LEU A 106 -3.01 -8.52 7.29
C LEU A 106 -3.67 -7.45 8.15
N ASN A 107 -3.03 -7.12 9.27
CA ASN A 107 -3.34 -5.87 9.96
C ASN A 107 -2.80 -4.69 9.14
N GLN A 108 -1.59 -4.80 8.61
CA GLN A 108 -0.96 -3.73 7.85
C GLN A 108 -0.22 -4.27 6.62
N LEU A 109 -0.46 -3.64 5.48
CA LEU A 109 0.30 -3.84 4.26
C LEU A 109 0.83 -2.49 3.79
N TRP A 110 2.15 -2.35 3.72
CA TRP A 110 2.81 -1.18 3.16
C TRP A 110 3.53 -1.57 1.87
N ILE A 111 3.16 -0.92 0.76
CA ILE A 111 3.80 -1.07 -0.55
C ILE A 111 4.43 0.26 -0.97
N GLU A 112 5.76 0.31 -0.98
CA GLU A 112 6.53 1.40 -1.58
C GLU A 112 6.74 1.13 -3.07
N GLY A 113 5.79 1.59 -3.89
CA GLY A 113 5.66 1.25 -5.30
C GLY A 113 5.74 2.45 -6.23
N SER A 114 6.45 3.52 -5.86
CA SER A 114 6.52 4.75 -6.66
C SER A 114 7.12 4.56 -8.07
N ASN A 115 7.81 3.44 -8.32
CA ASN A 115 8.32 3.04 -9.63
C ASN A 115 7.64 1.78 -10.21
N LEU A 116 6.49 1.37 -9.68
CA LEU A 116 5.67 0.31 -10.28
C LEU A 116 5.30 0.68 -11.71
N SER A 117 5.63 -0.21 -12.64
CA SER A 117 5.31 -0.12 -14.06
C SER A 117 4.42 -1.27 -14.54
N LEU A 118 4.39 -2.38 -13.79
CA LEU A 118 3.60 -3.56 -14.11
C LEU A 118 2.87 -4.07 -12.86
N TYR A 119 1.56 -4.24 -12.99
CA TYR A 119 0.71 -4.90 -12.02
C TYR A 119 -0.14 -5.93 -12.76
N GLU A 120 -0.09 -7.19 -12.36
CA GLU A 120 -0.99 -8.21 -12.89
C GLU A 120 -2.31 -8.23 -12.10
N PRO A 121 -3.47 -7.98 -12.74
CA PRO A 121 -4.75 -8.00 -12.05
C PRO A 121 -4.99 -9.35 -11.36
N GLY A 122 -5.47 -9.33 -10.12
CA GLY A 122 -5.64 -10.51 -9.27
C GLY A 122 -4.54 -10.71 -8.23
N SER A 123 -3.39 -10.01 -8.36
CA SER A 123 -2.22 -10.24 -7.50
C SER A 123 -2.48 -10.08 -6.01
N LEU A 124 -3.40 -9.18 -5.62
CA LEU A 124 -3.75 -8.93 -4.21
C LEU A 124 -5.03 -9.65 -3.75
N LYS A 125 -5.71 -10.43 -4.63
CA LYS A 125 -6.98 -11.08 -4.29
C LYS A 125 -6.87 -12.17 -3.23
N SER A 126 -5.68 -12.73 -2.99
CA SER A 126 -5.46 -13.71 -1.92
C SER A 126 -5.71 -13.08 -0.54
N ILE A 127 -5.40 -11.80 -0.37
CA ILE A 127 -5.51 -11.06 0.88
C ILE A 127 -6.97 -10.64 1.09
N LYS A 128 -7.71 -11.45 1.86
CA LYS A 128 -9.15 -11.30 2.09
C LYS A 128 -9.51 -10.17 3.04
N LYS A 129 -8.58 -9.77 3.91
CA LYS A 129 -8.76 -8.64 4.82
C LYS A 129 -7.45 -7.91 5.05
N ILE A 130 -7.51 -6.59 4.95
CA ILE A 130 -6.41 -5.67 5.27
C ILE A 130 -7.00 -4.58 6.16
N ASN A 131 -6.54 -4.47 7.41
CA ASN A 131 -7.04 -3.38 8.27
C ASN A 131 -6.52 -2.02 7.77
N HIS A 132 -5.24 -1.93 7.43
CA HIS A 132 -4.62 -0.71 6.89
C HIS A 132 -3.71 -1.04 5.70
N MET A 133 -4.12 -0.59 4.51
CA MET A 133 -3.33 -0.65 3.29
C MET A 133 -2.69 0.73 3.07
N ILE A 134 -1.38 0.77 2.96
CA ILE A 134 -0.60 1.96 2.64
C ILE A 134 0.11 1.69 1.32
N ILE A 135 -0.09 2.57 0.34
CA ILE A 135 0.56 2.44 -0.96
C ILE A 135 1.10 3.79 -1.44
N SER A 136 2.41 3.83 -1.69
CA SER A 136 3.05 4.90 -2.46
C SER A 136 3.08 4.48 -3.92
N ILE A 137 2.46 5.27 -4.81
CA ILE A 137 2.37 4.96 -6.23
C ILE A 137 2.19 6.23 -7.05
N ARG A 138 2.76 6.27 -8.26
CA ARG A 138 2.68 7.45 -9.14
C ARG A 138 1.74 7.27 -10.34
N ARG A 139 1.37 6.03 -10.66
CA ARG A 139 0.59 5.65 -11.83
C ARG A 139 -0.88 5.43 -11.46
N VAL A 140 -1.77 6.30 -11.96
CA VAL A 140 -3.21 6.28 -11.67
C VAL A 140 -3.90 5.03 -12.21
N ASP A 141 -3.49 4.57 -13.39
CA ASP A 141 -3.97 3.34 -14.02
C ASP A 141 -3.63 2.10 -13.18
N LEU A 142 -2.38 1.96 -12.73
CA LEU A 142 -1.98 0.83 -11.88
C LEU A 142 -2.65 0.90 -10.50
N PHE A 143 -2.81 2.11 -9.95
CA PHE A 143 -3.55 2.30 -8.70
C PHE A 143 -5.01 1.83 -8.84
N SER A 144 -5.67 2.12 -9.96
CA SER A 144 -7.02 1.63 -10.24
C SER A 144 -7.10 0.10 -10.24
N GLU A 145 -6.17 -0.58 -10.92
CA GLU A 145 -6.13 -2.04 -10.96
C GLU A 145 -5.87 -2.67 -9.58
N ILE A 146 -5.00 -2.05 -8.78
CA ILE A 146 -4.75 -2.47 -7.40
C ILE A 146 -6.02 -2.34 -6.55
N VAL A 147 -6.73 -1.21 -6.62
CA VAL A 147 -7.96 -1.03 -5.83
C VAL A 147 -9.06 -1.97 -6.30
N ARG A 148 -9.13 -2.33 -7.58
CA ARG A 148 -10.07 -3.33 -8.09
C ARG A 148 -9.94 -4.69 -7.37
N ASP A 149 -8.73 -5.08 -6.99
CA ASP A 149 -8.52 -6.29 -6.19
C ASP A 149 -8.87 -6.13 -4.70
N LEU A 150 -8.87 -4.89 -4.21
CA LEU A 150 -9.04 -4.55 -2.80
C LEU A 150 -10.45 -4.07 -2.41
N LEU A 151 -11.40 -4.02 -3.35
CA LEU A 151 -12.76 -3.47 -3.16
C LEU A 151 -13.46 -3.92 -1.88
N HIS A 152 -13.21 -5.16 -1.44
CA HIS A 152 -13.88 -5.75 -0.28
C HIS A 152 -12.93 -6.21 0.83
N SER A 153 -11.62 -6.00 0.67
CA SER A 153 -10.62 -6.48 1.64
C SER A 153 -10.03 -5.35 2.50
N ALA A 154 -9.82 -4.15 1.95
CA ALA A 154 -9.21 -3.04 2.68
C ALA A 154 -10.24 -2.25 3.52
N ILE A 155 -9.97 -2.08 4.81
CA ILE A 155 -10.79 -1.25 5.72
C ILE A 155 -10.33 0.22 5.68
N TRP A 156 -9.02 0.45 5.69
CA TRP A 156 -8.42 1.76 5.53
C TRP A 156 -7.44 1.71 4.36
N LEU A 157 -7.68 2.54 3.35
CA LEU A 157 -6.78 2.73 2.23
C LEU A 157 -6.09 4.10 2.36
N GLU A 158 -4.78 4.09 2.49
CA GLU A 158 -3.91 5.26 2.53
C GLU A 158 -3.07 5.33 1.26
N ILE A 159 -3.25 6.39 0.50
CA ILE A 159 -2.67 6.62 -0.81
C ILE A 159 -1.61 7.71 -0.67
N ARG A 160 -0.41 7.45 -1.20
CA ARG A 160 0.74 8.32 -1.06
C ARG A 160 1.37 8.65 -2.41
N GLU A 161 1.95 9.84 -2.52
CA GLU A 161 2.79 10.32 -3.64
C GLU A 161 2.13 10.38 -5.04
N ILE A 162 0.84 10.05 -5.16
CA ILE A 162 0.15 10.11 -6.45
C ILE A 162 -0.22 11.55 -6.81
N ALA A 163 -0.17 11.87 -8.11
CA ALA A 163 -0.57 13.16 -8.65
C ALA A 163 -1.81 13.03 -9.54
N PHE A 164 -2.95 13.54 -9.08
CA PHE A 164 -4.19 13.59 -9.83
C PHE A 164 -4.22 14.86 -10.69
N ASN A 165 -3.51 14.83 -11.82
CA ASN A 165 -3.34 15.98 -12.71
C ASN A 165 -4.24 15.93 -13.96
N ILE A 166 -4.63 14.73 -14.39
CA ILE A 166 -5.31 14.48 -15.67
C ILE A 166 -6.76 14.09 -15.39
N PRO A 167 -7.76 14.93 -15.75
CA PRO A 167 -9.18 14.64 -15.51
C PRO A 167 -9.68 13.34 -16.11
N GLU A 168 -9.13 12.93 -17.26
CA GLU A 168 -9.48 11.70 -17.95
C GLU A 168 -9.09 10.46 -17.14
N GLU A 169 -7.98 10.51 -16.39
CA GLU A 169 -7.52 9.39 -15.55
C GLU A 169 -8.44 9.17 -14.34
N ILE A 170 -9.19 10.20 -13.91
CA ILE A 170 -10.16 10.07 -12.82
C ILE A 170 -11.29 9.10 -13.19
N GLN A 171 -11.57 8.89 -14.49
CA GLN A 171 -12.54 7.89 -14.94
C GLN A 171 -12.12 6.46 -14.55
N LEU A 172 -10.80 6.18 -14.53
CA LEU A 172 -10.27 4.88 -14.12
C LEU A 172 -10.52 4.63 -12.63
N LEU A 173 -10.57 5.69 -11.82
CA LEU A 173 -10.77 5.62 -10.38
C LEU A 173 -12.24 5.45 -9.97
N ARG A 174 -13.19 5.45 -10.92
CA ARG A 174 -14.61 5.20 -10.61
C ARG A 174 -14.83 3.86 -9.92
N VAL A 175 -13.97 2.87 -10.16
CA VAL A 175 -14.00 1.58 -9.46
C VAL A 175 -13.93 1.71 -7.94
N ILE A 176 -13.25 2.76 -7.43
CA ILE A 176 -13.10 3.04 -6.00
C ILE A 176 -14.44 3.32 -5.33
N SER A 177 -15.43 3.85 -6.05
CA SER A 177 -16.78 4.09 -5.50
C SER A 177 -17.46 2.81 -5.00
N LEU A 178 -17.03 1.64 -5.48
CA LEU A 178 -17.53 0.33 -5.06
C LEU A 178 -16.81 -0.23 -3.82
N SER A 179 -15.78 0.47 -3.32
CA SER A 179 -14.94 0.02 -2.22
C SER A 179 -15.68 0.05 -0.88
N PHE A 180 -15.40 -0.93 -0.03
CA PHE A 180 -15.93 -1.06 1.33
C PHE A 180 -15.02 -0.44 2.40
N ALA A 181 -13.97 0.26 1.97
CA ALA A 181 -13.12 1.00 2.89
C ALA A 181 -13.95 2.00 3.71
N LYS A 182 -13.67 2.03 5.01
CA LYS A 182 -14.27 2.96 5.97
C LYS A 182 -13.47 4.25 6.10
N LYS A 183 -12.18 4.20 5.79
CA LYS A 183 -11.30 5.37 5.80
C LYS A 183 -10.49 5.44 4.51
N ILE A 184 -10.44 6.62 3.91
CA ILE A 184 -9.51 6.96 2.84
C ILE A 184 -8.59 8.07 3.33
N SER A 185 -7.27 7.83 3.27
CA SER A 185 -6.27 8.86 3.54
C SER A 185 -5.52 9.19 2.26
N PHE A 186 -5.36 10.48 1.97
CA PHE A 186 -4.44 11.00 0.96
C PHE A 186 -3.27 11.65 1.68
N LYS A 187 -2.04 11.21 1.43
CA LYS A 187 -0.84 11.85 1.99
C LYS A 187 0.15 12.22 0.91
N GLN A 188 0.64 13.46 0.90
CA GLN A 188 1.58 13.92 -0.13
C GLN A 188 1.01 13.74 -1.55
N VAL A 189 -0.31 13.93 -1.68
CA VAL A 189 -1.03 13.80 -2.95
C VAL A 189 -1.21 15.18 -3.56
N LEU A 190 -1.06 15.27 -4.88
CA LEU A 190 -1.36 16.47 -5.67
C LEU A 190 -2.75 16.33 -6.31
N PHE A 191 -3.55 17.38 -6.18
CA PHE A 191 -4.86 17.54 -6.81
C PHE A 191 -4.85 18.77 -7.72
N THR A 192 -5.76 18.84 -8.68
CA THR A 192 -6.03 20.03 -9.47
C THR A 192 -7.51 20.41 -9.39
N ASP A 193 -7.85 21.68 -9.65
CA ASP A 193 -9.26 22.10 -9.73
C ASP A 193 -10.09 21.23 -10.69
N ALA A 194 -9.46 20.71 -11.75
CA ALA A 194 -10.11 19.87 -12.74
C ALA A 194 -10.34 18.42 -12.28
N THR A 195 -9.56 17.92 -11.30
CA THR A 195 -9.69 16.53 -10.80
C THR A 195 -10.48 16.43 -9.51
N VAL A 196 -10.49 17.49 -8.68
CA VAL A 196 -11.20 17.51 -7.39
C VAL A 196 -12.67 17.09 -7.51
N PRO A 197 -13.49 17.63 -8.43
CA PRO A 197 -14.90 17.24 -8.51
C PRO A 197 -15.13 15.76 -8.77
N GLY A 198 -14.29 15.15 -9.62
CA GLY A 198 -14.37 13.72 -9.91
C GLY A 198 -13.99 12.86 -8.71
N ILE A 199 -12.96 13.26 -7.95
CA ILE A 199 -12.53 12.56 -6.75
C ILE A 199 -13.59 12.66 -5.65
N VAL A 200 -14.16 13.85 -5.44
CA VAL A 200 -15.27 14.05 -4.50
C VAL A 200 -16.45 13.16 -4.86
N SER A 201 -16.85 13.14 -6.14
CA SER A 201 -17.94 12.28 -6.61
C SER A 201 -17.66 10.79 -6.35
N ILE A 202 -16.42 10.33 -6.52
CA ILE A 202 -16.03 8.95 -6.21
C ILE A 202 -16.22 8.64 -4.73
N LEU A 203 -15.72 9.52 -3.85
CA LEU A 203 -15.77 9.34 -2.39
C LEU A 203 -17.21 9.41 -1.87
N GLU A 204 -18.03 10.33 -2.38
CA GLU A 204 -19.44 10.47 -1.99
C GLU A 204 -20.26 9.20 -2.25
N ASN A 205 -19.90 8.45 -3.30
CA ASN A 205 -20.59 7.22 -3.69
C ASN A 205 -20.10 5.97 -2.95
N MET A 206 -19.09 6.07 -2.08
CA MET A 206 -18.59 4.93 -1.32
C MET A 206 -19.58 4.53 -0.21
N PRO A 207 -20.07 3.27 -0.19
CA PRO A 207 -21.20 2.88 0.66
C PRO A 207 -20.87 2.77 2.16
N LYS A 208 -19.59 2.70 2.52
CA LYS A 208 -19.14 2.49 3.91
C LYS A 208 -18.13 3.55 4.38
N LEU A 209 -17.88 4.58 3.58
CA LEU A 209 -16.86 5.57 3.86
C LEU A 209 -17.31 6.49 4.99
N VAL A 210 -16.59 6.46 6.11
CA VAL A 210 -16.91 7.25 7.31
C VAL A 210 -15.94 8.40 7.49
N GLU A 211 -14.69 8.23 7.05
CA GLU A 211 -13.61 9.18 7.28
C GLU A 211 -12.75 9.40 6.03
N VAL A 212 -12.51 10.67 5.73
CA VAL A 212 -11.51 11.10 4.75
C VAL A 212 -10.46 11.95 5.45
N GLU A 213 -9.19 11.65 5.18
CA GLU A 213 -8.05 12.38 5.73
C GLU A 213 -7.16 12.86 4.59
N MET A 214 -6.74 14.12 4.66
CA MET A 214 -5.76 14.71 3.75
C MET A 214 -4.60 15.24 4.57
N LYS A 215 -3.38 14.79 4.27
CA LYS A 215 -2.19 15.21 5.01
C LYS A 215 -1.04 15.59 4.08
N ASP A 216 -0.44 16.75 4.29
CA ASP A 216 0.68 17.25 3.48
C ASP A 216 0.36 17.26 1.97
N CYS A 217 -0.89 17.54 1.60
CA CYS A 217 -1.35 17.52 0.20
C CYS A 217 -1.14 18.87 -0.49
N ARG A 218 -1.16 18.86 -1.83
CA ARG A 218 -1.11 20.06 -2.67
C ARG A 218 -2.37 20.16 -3.53
N LEU A 219 -2.88 21.37 -3.69
CA LEU A 219 -3.91 21.70 -4.66
C LEU A 219 -3.36 22.74 -5.63
N LEU A 220 -3.31 22.38 -6.91
CA LEU A 220 -2.97 23.27 -8.01
C LEU A 220 -4.27 23.83 -8.62
N GLY A 221 -4.54 25.10 -8.40
CA GLY A 221 -5.72 25.78 -8.93
C GLY A 221 -6.13 26.98 -8.09
N THR A 222 -7.32 27.46 -8.39
CA THR A 222 -7.94 28.68 -7.87
C THR A 222 -9.19 28.41 -7.03
N GLY A 223 -9.59 27.14 -6.85
CA GLY A 223 -10.76 26.75 -6.08
C GLY A 223 -12.08 26.94 -6.83
N ARG A 224 -12.02 27.23 -8.14
CA ARG A 224 -13.20 27.35 -8.99
C ARG A 224 -13.54 25.99 -9.57
N TRP A 225 -14.49 25.32 -8.94
CA TRP A 225 -14.98 24.02 -9.40
C TRP A 225 -16.23 24.22 -10.24
N ASP A 226 -16.19 23.85 -11.52
CA ASP A 226 -17.34 23.95 -12.44
C ASP A 226 -18.54 23.08 -12.03
N LEU A 227 -18.35 22.21 -11.04
CA LEU A 227 -19.37 21.39 -10.41
C LEU A 227 -19.71 21.94 -9.02
N LYS A 228 -21.00 22.20 -8.79
CA LYS A 228 -21.52 22.34 -7.43
C LYS A 228 -21.27 21.01 -6.71
N VAL A 229 -20.30 20.95 -5.81
CA VAL A 229 -20.15 19.83 -4.88
C VAL A 229 -21.37 19.86 -3.95
N HIS A 230 -22.26 18.89 -4.08
CA HIS A 230 -23.46 18.82 -3.24
C HIS A 230 -23.08 18.12 -1.93
N ALA A 231 -22.58 18.88 -0.96
CA ALA A 231 -22.06 18.42 0.33
C ALA A 231 -22.99 17.53 1.20
N ASN A 232 -24.21 17.22 0.74
CA ASN A 232 -25.22 16.39 1.41
C ASN A 232 -25.54 15.08 0.67
N GLN A 233 -24.72 14.63 -0.28
CA GLN A 233 -24.98 13.37 -1.01
C GLN A 233 -24.34 12.13 -0.38
N SER A 234 -23.27 12.28 0.42
CA SER A 234 -22.71 11.12 1.12
C SER A 234 -23.64 10.70 2.27
N GLN A 235 -24.06 9.44 2.24
CA GLN A 235 -24.94 8.88 3.28
C GLN A 235 -24.18 8.46 4.55
N SER A 236 -22.83 8.37 4.49
CA SER A 236 -22.03 7.76 5.56
C SER A 236 -20.79 8.54 6.01
N LEU A 237 -20.30 9.50 5.21
CA LEU A 237 -19.13 10.31 5.57
C LEU A 237 -19.47 11.23 6.75
N THR A 238 -18.68 11.15 7.82
CA THR A 238 -18.88 11.94 9.04
C THR A 238 -17.66 12.75 9.46
N VAL A 239 -16.46 12.34 9.01
CA VAL A 239 -15.20 12.99 9.38
C VAL A 239 -14.43 13.36 8.13
N LEU A 240 -14.07 14.64 8.01
CA LEU A 240 -13.10 15.15 7.05
C LEU A 240 -11.99 15.86 7.82
N THR A 241 -10.77 15.33 7.74
CA THR A 241 -9.58 15.91 8.36
C THR A 241 -8.66 16.46 7.27
N ILE A 242 -8.27 17.72 7.37
CA ILE A 242 -7.27 18.34 6.49
C ILE A 242 -6.13 18.86 7.35
N GLU A 243 -4.97 18.21 7.26
CA GLU A 243 -3.74 18.58 7.96
C GLU A 243 -2.69 19.02 6.92
N LYS A 244 -2.40 20.32 6.84
CA LYS A 244 -1.44 20.90 5.87
C LYS A 244 -1.85 20.62 4.41
N LEU A 245 -2.71 21.50 3.89
CA LEU A 245 -2.99 21.60 2.46
C LEU A 245 -2.31 22.85 1.90
N SER A 246 -1.37 22.66 0.97
CA SER A 246 -0.73 23.77 0.26
C SER A 246 -1.52 24.08 -1.01
N ILE A 247 -1.91 25.35 -1.17
CA ILE A 247 -2.58 25.86 -2.36
C ILE A 247 -1.61 26.83 -3.03
N GLU A 248 -1.03 26.45 -4.17
CA GLU A 248 0.05 27.22 -4.79
C GLU A 248 -0.40 28.58 -5.29
N GLU A 249 -1.57 28.62 -5.92
CA GLU A 249 -2.16 29.84 -6.46
C GLU A 249 -3.24 30.39 -5.51
N PHE A 250 -3.03 30.28 -4.19
CA PHE A 250 -4.01 30.71 -3.20
C PHE A 250 -4.42 32.18 -3.36
N TYR A 251 -3.53 33.05 -3.84
CA TYR A 251 -3.84 34.46 -4.10
C TYR A 251 -4.89 34.67 -5.21
N LEU A 252 -5.20 33.63 -6.01
CA LEU A 252 -6.26 33.62 -7.01
C LEU A 252 -7.58 33.04 -6.48
N PHE A 253 -7.62 32.52 -5.24
CA PHE A 253 -8.88 32.20 -4.54
C PHE A 253 -9.57 33.52 -4.17
N VAL A 254 -10.28 34.12 -5.14
CA VAL A 254 -11.01 35.37 -4.92
C VAL A 254 -12.49 35.17 -5.25
N SER A 255 -13.28 35.32 -4.17
CA SER A 255 -14.71 35.59 -3.99
C SER A 255 -15.69 35.24 -5.11
#